data_AF-A0A3A4XDD1-F1
#
_entry.id   AF-A0A3A4XDD1-F1
#
_cell.length_a   1.000
_cell.length_b   1.000
_cell.length_c   1.000
_cell.angle_alpha   90.00
_cell.angle_beta   90.00
_cell.angle_gamma   90.00
#
_symmetry.space_group_name_H-M   'P 1'
#
loop_
_entity.id
_entity.type
_entity.pdbx_description
1 polymer ?
#
loop_
_entity_poly.entity_id
_entity_poly.type
_entity_poly.pdbx_seq_one_letter_code
_entity_poly.pdbx_strand_id
1 'polypeptide(L)'
;MDKWEEKLSCAPACHRCSSPLNPQDPRILSVYDHEPMCLACKKSEEQRPDYQAVSRQMIGACMAETEIMYSDPGGYCFHHFYPFTCK
;
A
#
# COMPACT_ATOMS: atom_id res chain seq x y z
N MET A 1 -16.43 1.37 -8.16
CA MET A 1 -15.22 2.07 -8.63
C MET A 1 -14.58 2.67 -7.39
N ASP A 2 -13.62 1.94 -6.86
CA ASP A 2 -13.12 2.11 -5.51
C ASP A 2 -12.23 3.34 -5.39
N LYS A 3 -12.60 4.20 -4.45
CA LYS A 3 -12.05 5.54 -4.19
C LYS A 3 -10.68 5.51 -3.49
N TRP A 4 -9.94 4.41 -3.62
CA TRP A 4 -8.64 4.28 -2.95
C TRP A 4 -7.65 5.30 -3.54
N GLU A 5 -7.70 5.54 -4.85
CA GLU A 5 -6.88 6.55 -5.53
C GLU A 5 -7.17 7.95 -4.96
N GLU A 6 -8.45 8.30 -4.80
CA GLU A 6 -8.87 9.59 -4.27
C GLU A 6 -8.41 9.83 -2.82
N LYS A 7 -8.31 8.77 -2.01
CA LYS A 7 -8.05 8.87 -0.56
C LYS A 7 -6.60 8.58 -0.17
N LEU A 8 -5.99 7.58 -0.79
CA LEU A 8 -4.70 7.03 -0.37
C LEU A 8 -3.58 7.42 -1.33
N SER A 9 -3.87 7.54 -2.63
CA SER A 9 -2.80 7.76 -3.62
C SER A 9 -2.08 9.10 -3.38
N CYS A 10 -2.85 10.15 -3.08
CA CYS A 10 -2.35 11.49 -2.84
C CYS A 10 -2.39 11.92 -1.38
N ALA A 11 -2.32 10.98 -0.44
CA ALA A 11 -2.23 11.31 1.00
C ALA A 11 -1.07 12.29 1.27
N PRO A 12 -1.30 13.38 2.03
CA PRO A 12 -0.31 14.44 2.22
C PRO A 12 0.80 14.08 3.20
N ALA A 13 0.61 13.02 3.98
CA ALA A 13 1.56 12.57 5.00
C ALA A 13 1.53 11.04 5.13
N CYS A 14 2.65 10.48 5.58
CA CYS A 14 2.79 9.08 5.91
C CYS A 14 1.93 8.73 7.13
N HIS A 15 1.07 7.71 7.02
CA HIS A 15 0.20 7.29 8.12
C HIS A 15 0.97 6.86 9.38
N ARG A 16 2.20 6.33 9.22
CA ARG A 16 3.02 5.78 10.31
C ARG A 16 3.79 6.83 11.10
N CYS A 17 4.43 7.76 10.40
CA CYS A 17 5.36 8.73 11.03
C CYS A 17 4.93 10.19 10.86
N SER A 18 3.81 10.45 10.19
CA SER A 18 3.30 11.79 9.88
C SER A 18 4.26 12.66 9.06
N SER A 19 5.34 12.10 8.50
CA SER A 19 6.23 12.85 7.61
C SER A 19 5.49 13.25 6.32
N PRO A 20 5.76 14.45 5.76
CA PRO A 20 5.14 14.89 4.53
C PRO A 20 5.39 13.94 3.36
N LEU A 21 4.40 13.80 2.47
CA LEU A 21 4.47 13.02 1.23
C LEU A 21 4.08 13.92 0.04
N ASN A 22 5.05 14.55 -0.59
CA ASN A 22 4.84 15.37 -1.80
C ASN A 22 4.45 14.49 -2.99
N PRO A 23 3.84 15.06 -4.05
CA PRO A 23 3.34 14.23 -5.16
C PRO A 23 4.39 13.31 -5.79
N GLN A 24 5.64 13.77 -5.88
CA GLN A 24 6.77 13.01 -6.42
C GLN A 24 7.43 12.04 -5.42
N ASP A 25 7.06 12.12 -4.14
CA ASP A 25 7.63 11.24 -3.12
C ASP A 25 7.04 9.84 -3.25
N PRO A 26 7.89 8.80 -3.35
CA PRO A 26 7.44 7.42 -3.44
C PRO A 26 6.79 7.00 -2.12
N ARG A 27 5.64 6.37 -2.24
CA ARG A 27 4.85 5.82 -1.14
C ARG A 27 4.39 4.41 -1.48
N ILE A 28 4.01 3.65 -0.46
CA ILE A 28 3.59 2.25 -0.59
C ILE A 28 2.51 1.97 0.44
N LEU A 29 1.60 1.05 0.16
CA LEU A 29 0.54 0.65 1.10
C LEU A 29 1.07 -0.37 2.11
N SER A 30 0.57 -0.28 3.34
CA SER A 30 0.86 -1.27 4.38
C SER A 30 0.16 -2.59 4.11
N VAL A 31 0.88 -3.70 4.30
CA VAL A 31 0.26 -5.03 4.29
C VAL A 31 -0.58 -5.31 5.55
N TYR A 32 -0.59 -4.41 6.53
CA TYR A 32 -1.31 -4.57 7.80
C TYR A 32 -2.62 -3.79 7.85
N ASP A 33 -2.61 -2.54 7.38
CA ASP A 33 -3.77 -1.65 7.45
C ASP A 33 -4.08 -0.92 6.14
N HIS A 34 -3.37 -1.24 5.05
CA HIS A 34 -3.60 -0.70 3.72
C HIS A 34 -3.40 0.82 3.58
N GLU A 35 -2.84 1.47 4.60
CA GLU A 35 -2.62 2.90 4.60
C GLU A 35 -1.30 3.26 3.88
N PRO A 36 -1.22 4.43 3.22
CA PRO A 36 -0.02 4.89 2.55
C PRO A 36 1.07 5.27 3.56
N MET A 37 2.28 4.80 3.29
CA MET A 37 3.46 5.10 4.10
C MET A 37 4.68 5.44 3.25
N CYS A 38 5.64 6.12 3.87
CA CYS A 38 6.95 6.35 3.25
C CYS A 38 7.80 5.07 3.24
N LEU A 39 8.77 5.01 2.33
CA LEU A 39 9.65 3.83 2.21
C LEU A 39 10.50 3.56 3.46
N ALA A 40 10.78 4.57 4.28
CA ALA A 40 11.46 4.37 5.56
C ALA A 40 10.59 3.58 6.54
N CYS A 41 9.31 3.92 6.65
CA CYS A 41 8.35 3.16 7.47
C CYS A 41 8.12 1.76 6.92
N LYS A 42 8.14 1.59 5.59
CA LYS A 42 8.05 0.27 4.98
C LYS A 42 9.20 -0.63 5.37
N LYS A 43 10.44 -0.12 5.38
CA LYS A 43 11.61 -0.89 5.84
C LYS A 43 11.47 -1.34 7.30
N SER A 44 10.89 -0.50 8.16
CA SER A 44 10.60 -0.88 9.55
C SER A 44 9.48 -1.92 9.64
N GLU A 45 8.45 -1.79 8.81
CA GLU A 45 7.37 -2.78 8.70
C GLU A 45 7.89 -4.17 8.28
N GLU A 46 8.80 -4.21 7.32
CA GLU A 46 9.45 -5.43 6.80
C GLU A 46 10.32 -6.16 7.84
N GLN A 47 10.75 -5.46 8.89
CA GLN A 47 11.54 -6.04 9.98
C GLN A 47 10.68 -6.70 11.07
N ARG A 48 9.36 -6.54 11.01
CA ARG A 48 8.47 -7.16 12.01
C ARG A 48 8.55 -8.70 11.91
N PRO A 49 8.54 -9.41 13.04
CA PRO A 49 8.70 -10.88 13.05
C PRO A 49 7.55 -11.60 12.33
N ASP A 50 6.36 -11.00 12.26
CA ASP A 50 5.17 -11.52 11.60
C ASP A 50 5.04 -11.09 10.13
N TYR A 51 5.94 -10.24 9.62
CA TYR A 51 5.82 -9.63 8.30
C TYR A 51 5.65 -10.63 7.16
N GLN A 52 6.45 -11.71 7.15
CA GLN A 52 6.38 -12.69 6.08
C GLN A 52 5.02 -13.39 6.01
N ALA A 53 4.44 -13.71 7.16
CA ALA A 53 3.13 -14.37 7.23
C ALA A 53 2.02 -13.42 6.75
N VAL A 54 2.03 -12.19 7.25
CA VAL A 54 1.05 -11.16 6.89
C VAL A 54 1.16 -10.76 5.42
N SER A 55 2.37 -10.59 4.91
CA SER A 55 2.64 -10.30 3.49
C SER A 55 2.10 -11.40 2.57
N ARG A 56 2.30 -12.68 2.92
CA ARG A 56 1.73 -13.81 2.16
C ARG A 56 0.19 -13.84 2.21
N GLN A 57 -0.39 -13.57 3.37
CA GLN A 57 -1.84 -13.46 3.51
C GLN A 57 -2.38 -12.34 2.61
N MET A 58 -1.65 -11.21 2.53
CA MET A 58 -2.01 -10.08 1.68
C MET A 58 -1.96 -10.42 0.20
N ILE A 59 -0.92 -11.13 -0.25
CA ILE A 59 -0.86 -11.65 -1.62
C ILE A 59 -2.07 -12.53 -1.90
N GLY A 60 -2.41 -13.46 -0.99
CA GLY A 60 -3.56 -14.34 -1.15
C GLY A 60 -4.90 -13.59 -1.23
N ALA A 61 -5.11 -12.61 -0.36
CA ALA A 61 -6.31 -11.76 -0.39
C ALA A 61 -6.41 -10.98 -1.70
N CYS A 62 -5.30 -10.40 -2.15
CA CYS A 62 -5.23 -9.67 -3.41
C CYS A 62 -5.48 -10.54 -4.64
N MET A 63 -4.96 -11.76 -4.67
CA MET A 63 -5.25 -12.73 -5.74
C MET A 63 -6.73 -13.12 -5.76
N ALA A 64 -7.31 -13.39 -4.59
CA ALA A 64 -8.73 -13.72 -4.51
C ALA A 64 -9.63 -12.54 -4.97
N GLU A 65 -9.31 -11.31 -4.57
CA GLU A 65 -10.05 -10.12 -4.99
C GLU A 65 -9.95 -9.87 -6.50
N THR A 66 -8.75 -10.02 -7.07
CA THR A 66 -8.55 -9.85 -8.52
C THR A 66 -9.21 -10.95 -9.35
N GLU A 67 -9.25 -12.18 -8.86
CA GLU A 67 -9.99 -13.28 -9.49
C GLU A 67 -11.50 -13.06 -9.43
N ILE A 68 -12.03 -12.56 -8.31
CA ILE A 68 -13.47 -12.28 -8.13
C ILE A 68 -13.91 -11.06 -8.96
N MET A 69 -13.13 -9.97 -8.93
CA MET A 69 -13.48 -8.73 -9.63
C MET A 69 -13.01 -8.70 -11.09
N TYR A 70 -12.27 -9.71 -11.55
CA TYR A 70 -11.59 -9.75 -12.85
C TYR A 70 -10.78 -8.46 -13.14
N SER A 71 -10.30 -7.79 -12.09
CA SER A 71 -9.67 -6.47 -12.18
C SER A 71 -8.97 -6.11 -10.87
N ASP A 72 -7.82 -5.44 -10.96
CA ASP A 72 -7.20 -4.64 -9.87
C ASP A 72 -7.34 -3.16 -10.26
N PRO A 73 -8.53 -2.55 -10.12
CA PRO A 73 -8.75 -1.19 -10.57
C PRO A 73 -7.79 -0.21 -9.86
N GLY A 74 -6.84 0.33 -10.62
CA GLY A 74 -5.82 1.27 -10.15
C GLY A 74 -4.50 0.64 -9.68
N GLY A 75 -4.42 -0.69 -9.52
CA GLY A 75 -3.23 -1.34 -8.97
C GLY A 75 -3.16 -1.32 -7.44
N TYR A 76 -4.30 -1.22 -6.74
CA TYR A 76 -4.36 -1.18 -5.28
C TYR A 76 -3.59 -2.34 -4.65
N CYS A 77 -3.83 -3.55 -5.16
CA CYS A 77 -3.16 -4.74 -4.68
C CYS A 77 -1.66 -4.74 -5.01
N PHE A 78 -1.31 -4.29 -6.20
CA PHE A 78 0.08 -4.09 -6.60
C PHE A 78 0.84 -3.13 -5.67
N HIS A 79 0.18 -2.07 -5.20
CA HIS A 79 0.78 -1.01 -4.40
C HIS A 79 1.04 -1.35 -2.93
N HIS A 80 0.71 -2.56 -2.48
CA HIS A 80 1.19 -3.12 -1.22
C HIS A 80 2.64 -3.61 -1.30
N PHE A 81 3.12 -3.88 -2.51
CA PHE A 81 4.42 -4.50 -2.78
C PHE A 81 5.33 -3.61 -3.63
N TYR A 82 4.75 -2.70 -4.43
CA TYR A 82 5.48 -1.82 -5.31
C TYR A 82 5.16 -0.35 -5.04
N PRO A 83 6.19 0.50 -4.79
CA PRO A 83 5.99 1.92 -4.57
C PRO A 83 5.35 2.62 -5.76
N PHE A 84 4.69 3.73 -5.47
CA PHE A 84 4.07 4.60 -6.45
C PHE A 84 4.17 6.07 -6.03
N THR A 85 3.83 6.96 -6.96
CA THR A 85 3.74 8.41 -6.71
C THR A 85 2.30 8.85 -6.95
N CYS A 86 1.91 9.95 -6.31
CA CYS A 86 0.64 10.62 -6.61
C CYS A 86 0.72 11.19 -8.04
N LYS A 87 -0.36 11.03 -8.82
CA LYS A 87 -0.47 11.50 -10.22
C LYS A 87 -1.55 12.54 -10.35
#